data_AF-A0A6G2HHQ0-F1
#
_entry.id   AF-A0A6G2HHQ0-F1
#
_cell.length_a   1.000
_cell.length_b   1.000
_cell.length_c   1.000
_cell.angle_alpha   90.00
_cell.angle_beta   90.00
_cell.angle_gamma   90.00
#
_symmetry.space_group_name_H-M   'P 1'
#
loop_
_entity.id
_entity.type
_entity.pdbx_description
1 polymer ?
#
loop_
_entity_poly.entity_id
_entity_poly.type
_entity_poly.pdbx_seq_one_letter_code
_entity_poly.pdbx_strand_id
1 'polypeptide(L)'
;MEVRPAESDDRERIRAIARDSLQSSYSLSPQQIETILEQEFDDASLDQLLNDPEMTVLVVDETNDGTEGVYGFITVEVGTGATIRWLHVDPEARGRGIASALLDHVREAFAEKPIAANILDDAVEGGQFLEEFGLKQSDHDHMLVGGEEFAVTVFTEGEETETSNEPSVPVPESVTVDGVARFLDRDESVPGTEAPFFTVYRAEDEEDAYGYFCSQCGSTNVSADGQDRLECGNCGNTHLADEWDDAYL
;
A
#
# COMPACT_ATOMS: atom_id res chain seq x y z
N MET A 1 -22.73 5.91 17.10
CA MET A 1 -21.70 6.28 16.12
C MET A 1 -22.00 7.61 15.46
N GLU A 2 -21.13 8.60 15.67
CA GLU A 2 -21.10 9.87 14.94
C GLU A 2 -19.64 10.18 14.57
N VAL A 3 -19.38 10.53 13.31
CA VAL A 3 -18.05 10.96 12.84
C VAL A 3 -18.03 12.49 12.77
N ARG A 4 -17.03 13.12 13.40
CA ARG A 4 -16.90 14.58 13.42
C ARG A 4 -15.42 15.01 13.40
N PRO A 5 -15.12 16.27 13.06
CA PRO A 5 -13.80 16.85 13.29
C PRO A 5 -13.40 16.76 14.76
N ALA A 6 -12.12 16.47 14.99
CA ALA A 6 -11.53 16.46 16.33
C ALA A 6 -11.42 17.89 16.88
N GLU A 7 -11.67 18.02 18.18
CA GLU A 7 -11.52 19.25 18.94
C GLU A 7 -10.34 19.13 19.92
N SER A 8 -9.88 20.26 20.47
CA SER A 8 -8.75 20.27 21.42
C SER A 8 -8.98 19.43 22.68
N ASP A 9 -10.24 19.18 23.05
CA ASP A 9 -10.62 18.36 24.20
C ASP A 9 -10.50 16.85 23.90
N ASP A 10 -10.44 16.43 22.62
CA ASP A 10 -10.29 15.03 22.23
C ASP A 10 -8.84 14.52 22.34
N ARG A 11 -7.85 15.43 22.51
CA ARG A 11 -6.41 15.11 22.47
C ARG A 11 -6.00 14.00 23.43
N GLU A 12 -6.50 14.06 24.67
CA GLU A 12 -6.20 13.03 25.67
C GLU A 12 -6.71 11.66 25.22
N ARG A 13 -7.90 11.62 24.61
CA ARG A 13 -8.52 10.38 24.15
C ARG A 13 -7.87 9.85 22.89
N ILE A 14 -7.51 10.70 21.92
CA ILE A 14 -6.72 10.34 20.74
C ILE A 14 -5.41 9.68 21.16
N ARG A 15 -4.67 10.31 22.10
CA ARG A 15 -3.40 9.78 22.62
C ARG A 15 -3.58 8.43 23.32
N ALA A 16 -4.67 8.25 24.07
CA ALA A 16 -4.98 6.98 24.72
C ALA A 16 -5.22 5.87 23.68
N ILE A 17 -6.07 6.13 22.69
CA ILE A 17 -6.39 5.18 21.61
C ILE A 17 -5.14 4.79 20.81
N ALA A 18 -4.30 5.78 20.47
CA ALA A 18 -3.03 5.54 19.77
C ALA A 18 -2.14 4.58 20.58
N ARG A 19 -1.98 4.85 21.88
CA ARG A 19 -1.17 4.00 22.78
C ARG A 19 -1.72 2.59 22.85
N ASP A 20 -3.01 2.44 23.11
CA ASP A 20 -3.64 1.13 23.32
C ASP A 20 -3.63 0.31 22.04
N SER A 21 -3.86 0.95 20.89
CA SER A 21 -3.78 0.31 19.58
C SER A 21 -2.35 -0.11 19.21
N LEU A 22 -1.35 0.76 19.40
CA LEU A 22 0.06 0.46 19.12
C LEU A 22 0.57 -0.70 19.98
N GLN A 23 0.21 -0.73 21.27
CA GLN A 23 0.60 -1.81 22.18
C GLN A 23 -0.09 -3.14 21.86
N SER A 24 -1.30 -3.11 21.29
CA SER A 24 -2.10 -4.32 21.05
C SER A 24 -1.87 -4.95 19.67
N SER A 25 -1.60 -4.15 18.64
CA SER A 25 -1.68 -4.59 17.24
C SER A 25 -0.41 -4.36 16.43
N TYR A 26 0.68 -3.93 17.06
CA TYR A 26 1.94 -3.68 16.38
C TYR A 26 3.08 -4.47 17.04
N SER A 27 3.99 -4.98 16.21
CA SER A 27 5.20 -5.68 16.64
C SER A 27 6.34 -4.74 17.02
N LEU A 28 6.00 -3.56 17.57
CA LEU A 28 6.96 -2.52 17.94
C LEU A 28 7.54 -2.75 19.34
N SER A 29 8.78 -2.31 19.54
CA SER A 29 9.38 -2.25 20.87
C SER A 29 8.72 -1.17 21.75
N PRO A 30 8.78 -1.30 23.10
CA PRO A 30 8.27 -0.26 23.99
C PRO A 30 8.88 1.12 23.73
N GLN A 31 10.16 1.19 23.37
CA GLN A 31 10.84 2.44 23.04
C GLN A 31 10.27 3.06 21.76
N GLN A 32 10.06 2.28 20.70
CA GLN A 32 9.45 2.75 19.46
C GLN A 32 8.04 3.31 19.68
N ILE A 33 7.24 2.62 20.49
CA ILE A 33 5.89 3.08 20.84
C ILE A 33 5.97 4.41 21.59
N GLU A 34 6.88 4.54 22.57
CA GLU A 34 7.09 5.81 23.28
C GLU A 34 7.52 6.93 22.33
N THR A 35 8.44 6.67 21.41
CA THR A 35 8.88 7.64 20.39
C THR A 35 7.71 8.11 19.53
N ILE A 36 6.88 7.20 19.02
CA ILE A 36 5.68 7.59 18.24
C ILE A 36 4.74 8.44 19.09
N LEU A 37 4.46 8.04 20.32
CA LEU A 37 3.54 8.75 21.20
C LEU A 37 4.05 10.13 21.67
N GLU A 38 5.36 10.34 21.73
CA GLU A 38 5.97 11.61 22.08
C GLU A 38 6.07 12.57 20.90
N GLN A 39 6.27 12.06 19.69
CA GLN A 39 6.52 12.89 18.51
C GLN A 39 5.26 13.18 17.71
N GLU A 40 4.31 12.23 17.65
CA GLU A 40 3.09 12.38 16.86
C GLU A 40 1.87 12.71 17.72
N PHE A 41 1.86 12.25 18.99
CA PHE A 41 0.65 12.26 19.84
C PHE A 41 0.85 12.94 21.20
N ASP A 42 1.90 13.74 21.38
CA ASP A 42 1.99 14.61 22.55
C ASP A 42 1.05 15.82 22.42
N ASP A 43 0.89 16.57 23.52
CA ASP A 43 -0.07 17.69 23.56
C ASP A 43 0.27 18.79 22.53
N ALA A 44 1.56 19.06 22.35
CA ALA A 44 2.04 20.10 21.44
C ALA A 44 1.92 19.69 19.96
N SER A 45 2.16 18.41 19.64
CA SER A 45 2.07 17.87 18.29
C SER A 45 0.63 17.72 17.87
N LEU A 46 -0.26 17.26 18.77
CA LEU A 46 -1.70 17.27 18.53
C LEU A 46 -2.26 18.68 18.38
N ASP A 47 -1.80 19.66 19.17
CA ASP A 47 -2.19 21.06 19.01
C ASP A 47 -1.82 21.59 17.62
N GLN A 48 -0.59 21.31 17.17
CA GLN A 48 -0.15 21.68 15.82
C GLN A 48 -0.97 20.98 14.74
N LEU A 49 -1.17 19.67 14.86
CA LEU A 49 -1.93 18.86 13.92
C LEU A 49 -3.37 19.36 13.75
N LEU A 50 -4.04 19.71 14.85
CA LEU A 50 -5.42 20.22 14.82
C LEU A 50 -5.54 21.64 14.24
N ASN A 51 -4.46 22.42 14.24
CA ASN A 51 -4.42 23.78 13.71
C ASN A 51 -3.77 23.85 12.31
N ASP A 52 -3.30 22.73 11.77
CA ASP A 52 -2.67 22.68 10.45
C ASP A 52 -3.74 22.63 9.35
N PRO A 53 -3.80 23.61 8.43
CA PRO A 53 -4.78 23.66 7.37
C PRO A 53 -4.63 22.55 6.31
N GLU A 54 -3.46 21.90 6.24
CA GLU A 54 -3.21 20.76 5.33
C GLU A 54 -3.55 19.42 5.99
N MET A 55 -3.96 19.42 7.26
CA MET A 55 -4.32 18.22 7.99
C MET A 55 -5.81 18.21 8.34
N THR A 56 -6.42 17.03 8.23
CA THR A 56 -7.77 16.75 8.70
C THR A 56 -7.71 15.64 9.75
N VAL A 57 -8.28 15.90 10.92
CA VAL A 57 -8.40 14.91 12.00
C VAL A 57 -9.87 14.69 12.29
N LEU A 58 -10.34 13.44 12.13
CA LEU A 58 -11.70 13.05 12.47
C LEU A 58 -11.68 12.05 13.62
N VAL A 59 -12.71 12.12 14.45
CA VAL A 59 -12.96 11.21 15.57
C VAL A 59 -14.34 10.59 15.44
N VAL A 60 -14.52 9.42 16.06
CA VAL A 60 -15.82 8.76 16.18
C VAL A 60 -16.28 8.77 17.63
N ASP A 61 -17.38 9.49 17.89
CA ASP A 61 -18.13 9.35 19.13
C ASP A 61 -19.00 8.10 19.09
N GLU A 62 -18.86 7.26 20.11
CA GLU A 62 -19.63 6.04 20.29
C GLU A 62 -19.95 5.80 21.76
N THR A 63 -20.99 5.01 22.02
CA THR A 63 -21.25 4.45 23.35
C THR A 63 -20.70 3.02 23.42
N ASN A 64 -19.69 2.78 24.26
CA ASN A 64 -19.18 1.44 24.55
C ASN A 64 -19.44 1.05 26.01
N ASP A 65 -20.12 -0.07 26.23
CA ASP A 65 -20.50 -0.57 27.56
C ASP A 65 -21.10 0.50 28.50
N GLY A 66 -21.90 1.42 27.93
CA GLY A 66 -22.55 2.51 28.66
C GLY A 66 -21.67 3.74 28.90
N THR A 67 -20.46 3.77 28.34
CA THR A 67 -19.56 4.92 28.37
C THR A 67 -19.59 5.63 27.01
N GLU A 68 -19.96 6.90 27.00
CA GLU A 68 -19.92 7.75 25.81
C GLU A 68 -18.55 8.42 25.69
N GLY A 69 -18.01 8.46 24.47
CA GLY A 69 -16.78 9.20 24.15
C GLY A 69 -16.19 8.82 22.80
N VAL A 70 -14.98 9.28 22.54
CA VAL A 70 -14.25 8.94 21.32
C VAL A 70 -13.68 7.51 21.41
N TYR A 71 -13.88 6.71 20.36
CA TYR A 71 -13.39 5.32 20.28
C TYR A 71 -12.58 5.01 19.02
N GLY A 72 -12.37 5.99 18.15
CA GLY A 72 -11.45 5.89 17.03
C GLY A 72 -11.15 7.26 16.45
N PHE A 73 -10.03 7.35 15.73
CA PHE A 73 -9.64 8.55 15.01
C PHE A 73 -8.91 8.22 13.72
N ILE A 74 -8.92 9.17 12.80
CA ILE A 74 -8.15 9.14 11.56
C ILE A 74 -7.47 10.48 11.35
N THR A 75 -6.22 10.46 10.89
CA THR A 75 -5.50 11.66 10.45
C THR A 75 -5.22 11.56 8.96
N VAL A 76 -5.50 12.65 8.25
CA VAL A 76 -5.40 12.72 6.80
C VAL A 76 -4.62 13.96 6.42
N GLU A 77 -3.54 13.79 5.68
CA GLU A 77 -2.82 14.86 5.02
C GLU A 77 -3.49 15.15 3.67
N VAL A 78 -3.86 16.40 3.45
CA VAL A 78 -4.64 16.86 2.29
C VAL A 78 -3.77 17.74 1.41
N GLY A 79 -3.24 17.15 0.35
CA GLY A 79 -2.42 17.82 -0.65
C GLY A 79 -2.98 17.61 -2.05
N THR A 80 -2.16 17.05 -2.93
CA THR A 80 -2.59 16.58 -4.26
C THR A 80 -3.59 15.42 -4.16
N GLY A 81 -3.43 14.55 -3.16
CA GLY A 81 -4.39 13.53 -2.74
C GLY A 81 -4.82 13.70 -1.29
N ALA A 82 -5.58 12.73 -0.78
CA ALA A 82 -5.91 12.59 0.64
C ALA A 82 -5.18 11.37 1.19
N THR A 83 -4.08 11.60 1.91
CA THR A 83 -3.22 10.53 2.43
C THR A 83 -3.52 10.28 3.91
N ILE A 84 -4.07 9.12 4.22
CA ILE A 84 -4.32 8.67 5.58
C ILE A 84 -2.98 8.32 6.23
N ARG A 85 -2.62 9.06 7.28
CA ARG A 85 -1.35 8.92 8.01
C ARG A 85 -1.51 7.97 9.19
N TRP A 86 -2.60 8.08 9.93
CA TRP A 86 -2.93 7.21 11.05
C TRP A 86 -4.43 6.89 11.05
N LEU A 87 -4.77 5.63 11.28
CA LEU A 87 -6.14 5.18 11.54
C LEU A 87 -6.11 4.22 12.73
N HIS A 88 -6.70 4.64 13.84
CA HIS A 88 -6.73 3.83 15.06
C HIS A 88 -8.15 3.69 15.59
N VAL A 89 -8.47 2.48 16.02
CA VAL A 89 -9.68 2.15 16.77
C VAL A 89 -9.26 1.56 18.10
N ASP A 90 -9.91 2.02 19.16
CA ASP A 90 -9.74 1.48 20.50
C ASP A 90 -9.92 -0.05 20.47
N PRO A 91 -8.95 -0.85 20.95
CA PRO A 91 -9.04 -2.31 20.95
C PRO A 91 -10.32 -2.85 21.59
N GLU A 92 -10.88 -2.17 22.60
CA GLU A 92 -12.11 -2.57 23.29
C GLU A 92 -13.40 -2.29 22.49
N ALA A 93 -13.29 -1.53 21.40
CA ALA A 93 -14.42 -1.13 20.55
C ALA A 93 -14.34 -1.68 19.12
N ARG A 94 -13.38 -2.57 18.83
CA ARG A 94 -13.22 -3.19 17.49
C ARG A 94 -14.41 -4.07 17.10
N GLY A 95 -14.56 -4.28 15.79
CA GLY A 95 -15.67 -5.06 15.21
C GLY A 95 -17.01 -4.32 15.18
N ARG A 96 -17.04 -3.04 15.53
CA ARG A 96 -18.26 -2.19 15.53
C ARG A 96 -18.41 -1.32 14.29
N GLY A 97 -17.49 -1.40 13.33
CA GLY A 97 -17.52 -0.58 12.11
C GLY A 97 -16.95 0.83 12.27
N ILE A 98 -16.26 1.15 13.38
CA ILE A 98 -15.65 2.47 13.63
C ILE A 98 -14.65 2.85 12.53
N ALA A 99 -13.75 1.93 12.18
CA ALA A 99 -12.75 2.16 11.14
C ALA A 99 -13.41 2.41 9.78
N SER A 100 -14.43 1.61 9.43
CA SER A 100 -15.21 1.79 8.20
C SER A 100 -15.90 3.15 8.16
N ALA A 101 -16.53 3.57 9.26
CA ALA A 101 -17.19 4.87 9.34
C ALA A 101 -16.22 6.04 9.14
N LEU A 102 -15.01 5.97 9.70
CA LEU A 102 -13.96 6.97 9.48
C LEU A 102 -13.53 7.03 8.02
N LEU A 103 -13.25 5.87 7.42
CA LEU A 103 -12.81 5.80 6.04
C LEU A 103 -13.90 6.23 5.05
N ASP A 104 -15.15 5.82 5.26
CA ASP A 104 -16.30 6.26 4.46
C ASP A 104 -16.43 7.78 4.51
N HIS A 105 -16.26 8.39 5.68
CA HIS A 105 -16.31 9.84 5.83
C HIS A 105 -15.16 10.54 5.09
N VAL A 106 -13.95 9.97 5.11
CA VAL A 106 -12.81 10.49 4.34
C VAL A 106 -13.10 10.40 2.83
N ARG A 107 -13.65 9.28 2.37
CA ARG A 107 -14.07 9.12 0.97
C ARG A 107 -15.09 10.15 0.53
N GLU A 108 -16.11 10.38 1.34
CA GLU A 108 -17.14 11.37 1.03
C GLU A 108 -16.58 12.80 1.05
N ALA A 109 -15.73 13.13 2.04
CA ALA A 109 -15.15 14.45 2.20
C ALA A 109 -14.14 14.81 1.09
N PHE A 110 -13.43 13.81 0.56
CA PHE A 110 -12.37 13.97 -0.43
C PHE A 110 -12.64 13.22 -1.74
N ALA A 111 -13.91 13.05 -2.12
CA ALA A 111 -14.33 12.28 -3.30
C ALA A 111 -13.71 12.70 -4.65
N GLU A 112 -13.17 13.92 -4.73
CA GLU A 112 -12.49 14.44 -5.93
C GLU A 112 -10.96 14.26 -5.90
N LYS A 113 -10.42 13.67 -4.82
CA LYS A 113 -8.98 13.46 -4.63
C LYS A 113 -8.69 11.96 -4.54
N PRO A 114 -7.56 11.49 -5.12
CA PRO A 114 -7.13 10.12 -4.90
C PRO A 114 -6.80 9.92 -3.42
N ILE A 115 -7.26 8.80 -2.87
CA ILE A 115 -6.99 8.41 -1.49
C ILE A 115 -5.80 7.47 -1.44
N ALA A 116 -4.91 7.75 -0.51
CA ALA A 116 -3.81 6.87 -0.13
C ALA A 116 -3.85 6.58 1.36
N ALA A 117 -3.22 5.51 1.81
CA ALA A 117 -3.05 5.19 3.22
C ALA A 117 -1.66 4.61 3.46
N ASN A 118 -1.04 5.01 4.58
CA ASN A 118 0.20 4.41 5.05
C ASN A 118 -0.10 3.50 6.23
N ILE A 119 0.50 2.33 6.24
CA ILE A 119 0.48 1.42 7.39
C ILE A 119 1.92 1.07 7.76
N LEU A 120 2.26 1.08 9.05
CA LEU A 120 3.58 0.58 9.49
C LEU A 120 3.68 -0.91 9.16
N ASP A 121 4.83 -1.36 8.67
CA ASP A 121 5.07 -2.78 8.38
C ASP A 121 4.97 -3.65 9.66
N ASP A 122 5.23 -3.06 10.83
CA ASP A 122 5.06 -3.72 12.13
C ASP A 122 3.59 -3.90 12.53
N ALA A 123 2.63 -3.32 11.81
CA ALA A 123 1.21 -3.54 12.06
C ALA A 123 0.85 -4.99 11.73
N VAL A 124 0.40 -5.73 12.75
CA VAL A 124 0.01 -7.15 12.62
C VAL A 124 -1.32 -7.28 11.87
N GLU A 125 -2.14 -6.25 11.93
CA GLU A 125 -3.49 -6.19 11.37
C GLU A 125 -3.70 -4.80 10.74
N GLY A 126 -4.44 -4.72 9.63
CA GLY A 126 -4.82 -3.44 9.01
C GLY A 126 -4.69 -3.42 7.49
N GLY A 127 -3.70 -4.11 6.92
CA GLY A 127 -3.53 -4.22 5.46
C GLY A 127 -4.79 -4.79 4.77
N GLN A 128 -5.25 -5.96 5.23
CA GLN A 128 -6.48 -6.58 4.74
C GLN A 128 -7.71 -5.66 4.84
N PHE A 129 -7.80 -4.84 5.90
CA PHE A 129 -8.91 -3.90 6.06
C PHE A 129 -8.88 -2.79 5.00
N LEU A 130 -7.70 -2.31 4.62
CA LEU A 130 -7.53 -1.33 3.54
C LEU A 130 -7.85 -1.95 2.17
N GLU A 131 -7.50 -3.23 1.97
CA GLU A 131 -7.87 -4.00 0.76
C GLU A 131 -9.38 -4.24 0.64
N GLU A 132 -10.04 -4.63 1.73
CA GLU A 132 -11.51 -4.73 1.79
C GLU A 132 -12.17 -3.38 1.54
N PHE A 133 -11.49 -2.29 1.89
CA PHE A 133 -11.94 -0.96 1.56
C PHE A 133 -11.71 -0.62 0.08
N GLY A 134 -10.94 -1.38 -0.69
CA GLY A 134 -10.67 -1.13 -2.12
C GLY A 134 -9.42 -0.30 -2.38
N LEU A 135 -8.53 -0.19 -1.38
CA LEU A 135 -7.17 0.30 -1.60
C LEU A 135 -6.27 -0.89 -1.91
N LYS A 136 -5.34 -0.75 -2.84
CA LYS A 136 -4.35 -1.79 -3.16
C LYS A 136 -2.98 -1.37 -2.67
N GLN A 137 -2.20 -2.33 -2.19
CA GLN A 137 -0.80 -2.09 -1.89
C GLN A 137 -0.08 -1.64 -3.16
N SER A 138 0.60 -0.50 -3.10
CA SER A 138 1.24 0.14 -4.25
C SER A 138 2.75 0.22 -4.11
N ASP A 139 3.28 0.48 -2.91
CA ASP A 139 4.70 0.76 -2.69
C ASP A 139 5.13 0.52 -1.23
N HIS A 140 6.42 0.65 -0.94
CA HIS A 140 6.99 0.66 0.41
C HIS A 140 7.84 1.93 0.61
N ASP A 141 7.55 2.68 1.67
CA ASP A 141 8.25 3.91 2.00
C ASP A 141 8.77 3.89 3.45
N HIS A 142 9.37 4.99 3.90
CA HIS A 142 9.85 5.18 5.26
C HIS A 142 9.23 6.43 5.89
N MET A 143 8.70 6.27 7.10
CA MET A 143 8.23 7.37 7.93
C MET A 143 9.30 7.75 8.96
N LEU A 144 9.65 9.03 9.02
CA LEU A 144 10.54 9.56 10.05
C LEU A 144 9.75 10.01 11.28
N VAL A 145 10.02 9.42 12.44
CA VAL A 145 9.41 9.81 13.71
C VAL A 145 10.51 9.98 14.76
N GLY A 146 10.70 11.20 15.27
CA GLY A 146 11.76 11.49 16.26
C GLY A 146 13.19 11.24 15.79
N GLY A 147 13.42 11.18 14.48
CA GLY A 147 14.73 10.83 13.88
C GLY A 147 14.98 9.33 13.73
N GLU A 148 13.98 8.49 14.02
CA GLU A 148 13.99 7.05 13.72
C GLU A 148 13.16 6.77 12.46
N GLU A 149 13.60 5.83 11.63
CA GLU A 149 12.92 5.42 10.39
C GLU A 149 12.03 4.21 10.66
N PHE A 150 10.76 4.31 10.26
CA PHE A 150 9.78 3.23 10.33
C PHE A 150 9.38 2.84 8.91
N ALA A 151 9.50 1.57 8.57
CA ALA A 151 9.04 1.06 7.28
C ALA A 151 7.51 1.13 7.21
N VAL A 152 6.98 1.62 6.10
CA VAL A 152 5.55 1.70 5.84
C VAL A 152 5.21 1.08 4.50
N THR A 153 4.09 0.38 4.46
CA THR A 153 3.46 -0.05 3.22
C THR A 153 2.47 1.02 2.79
N VAL A 154 2.53 1.43 1.53
CA VAL A 154 1.65 2.43 0.93
C VAL A 154 0.51 1.73 0.20
N PHE A 155 -0.71 2.17 0.45
CA PHE A 155 -1.93 1.73 -0.21
C PHE A 155 -2.56 2.90 -0.97
N THR A 156 -3.08 2.67 -2.18
CA THR A 156 -3.75 3.71 -2.99
C THR A 156 -5.06 3.22 -3.57
N GLU A 157 -5.98 4.14 -3.89
CA GLU A 157 -7.16 3.82 -4.69
C GLU A 157 -6.73 3.26 -6.04
N GLY A 158 -7.11 2.01 -6.29
CA GLY A 158 -6.93 1.40 -7.58
C GLY A 158 -8.11 1.72 -8.50
N GLU A 159 -7.90 2.56 -9.52
CA GLU A 159 -8.10 1.97 -10.86
C GLU A 159 -6.98 0.93 -11.03
N GLU A 160 -7.15 -0.05 -11.90
CA GLU A 160 -6.06 -0.96 -12.27
C GLU A 160 -4.92 -0.14 -12.88
N THR A 161 -4.10 0.48 -12.04
CA THR A 161 -2.71 0.68 -12.35
C THR A 161 -2.13 -0.70 -12.05
N GLU A 162 -2.02 -1.62 -13.02
CA GLU A 162 -1.10 -1.43 -14.12
C GLU A 162 -0.13 -0.32 -13.71
N THR A 163 0.80 -0.61 -12.78
CA THR A 163 2.14 -0.05 -12.97
C THR A 163 2.39 -0.33 -14.43
N SER A 164 2.17 0.67 -15.29
CA SER A 164 2.03 0.47 -16.73
C SER A 164 3.17 -0.47 -17.07
N ASN A 165 2.85 -1.75 -17.32
CA ASN A 165 3.88 -2.78 -17.36
C ASN A 165 4.41 -2.65 -18.77
N GLU A 166 4.99 -1.49 -19.01
CA GLU A 166 5.35 -0.98 -20.29
C GLU A 166 6.83 -1.30 -20.47
N PRO A 167 7.22 -1.71 -21.68
CA PRO A 167 8.61 -1.97 -21.98
C PRO A 167 9.49 -0.75 -21.70
N SER A 168 10.42 -0.86 -20.74
CA SER A 168 11.46 0.17 -20.53
C SER A 168 12.47 0.21 -21.66
N VAL A 169 12.60 -0.88 -22.43
CA VAL A 169 13.35 -0.94 -23.68
C VAL A 169 12.45 -1.34 -24.85
N PRO A 170 12.78 -0.93 -26.09
CA PRO A 170 12.05 -1.40 -27.28
C PRO A 170 12.06 -2.93 -27.37
N VAL A 171 10.89 -3.53 -27.61
CA VAL A 171 10.74 -4.96 -27.84
C VAL A 171 10.97 -5.26 -29.32
N PRO A 172 12.08 -5.92 -29.70
CA PRO A 172 12.35 -6.23 -31.10
C PRO A 172 11.49 -7.42 -31.59
N GLU A 173 11.31 -7.53 -32.90
CA GLU A 173 10.63 -8.69 -33.53
C GLU A 173 11.45 -9.98 -33.40
N SER A 174 12.77 -9.85 -33.28
CA SER A 174 13.67 -10.98 -33.09
C SER A 174 14.93 -10.58 -32.33
N VAL A 175 15.50 -11.57 -31.63
CA VAL A 175 16.78 -11.48 -30.93
C VAL A 175 17.71 -12.58 -31.41
N THR A 176 19.02 -12.30 -31.43
CA THR A 176 20.02 -13.33 -31.77
C THR A 176 20.55 -13.97 -30.51
N VAL A 177 20.29 -15.27 -30.34
CA VAL A 177 20.83 -16.08 -29.23
C VAL A 177 21.71 -17.18 -29.80
N ASP A 178 22.96 -17.25 -29.34
CA ASP A 178 23.97 -18.19 -29.84
C ASP A 178 24.15 -18.19 -31.37
N GLY A 179 24.01 -17.01 -32.00
CA GLY A 179 24.15 -16.84 -33.44
C GLY A 179 22.95 -17.30 -34.27
N VAL A 180 21.82 -17.63 -33.64
CA VAL A 180 20.58 -17.99 -34.31
C VAL A 180 19.47 -17.02 -33.94
N ALA A 181 18.69 -16.57 -34.93
CA ALA A 181 17.53 -15.70 -34.69
C ALA A 181 16.44 -16.46 -33.91
N ARG A 182 15.82 -15.74 -32.99
CA ARG A 182 14.67 -16.14 -32.17
C ARG A 182 13.63 -15.04 -32.23
N PHE A 183 12.36 -15.41 -32.22
CA PHE A 183 11.26 -14.47 -32.45
C PHE A 183 10.53 -14.19 -31.15
N LEU A 184 10.04 -12.96 -30.99
CA LEU A 184 9.29 -12.56 -29.80
C LEU A 184 7.82 -12.45 -30.17
N ASP A 185 6.96 -13.03 -29.33
CA ASP A 185 5.56 -12.64 -29.29
C ASP A 185 5.49 -11.25 -28.63
N ARG A 186 4.86 -10.30 -29.31
CA ARG A 186 4.69 -8.92 -28.84
C ARG A 186 3.25 -8.60 -28.48
N ASP A 187 2.35 -9.51 -28.81
CA ASP A 187 0.92 -9.38 -28.55
C ASP A 187 0.60 -9.90 -27.14
N GLU A 188 1.39 -10.85 -26.63
CA GLU A 188 1.26 -11.38 -25.26
C GLU A 188 2.50 -11.06 -24.40
N SER A 189 2.24 -10.57 -23.18
CA SER A 189 3.29 -10.24 -22.20
C SER A 189 2.97 -10.81 -20.83
N VAL A 190 4.01 -11.26 -20.12
CA VAL A 190 3.93 -11.69 -18.72
C VAL A 190 4.33 -10.52 -17.83
N PRO A 191 3.49 -10.07 -16.88
CA PRO A 191 3.80 -8.91 -16.05
C PRO A 191 5.03 -9.18 -15.17
N GLY A 192 5.85 -8.15 -14.93
CA GLY A 192 6.97 -8.22 -13.98
C GLY A 192 6.97 -7.06 -13.00
N THR A 193 7.69 -7.19 -11.89
CA THR A 193 7.80 -6.15 -10.84
C THR A 193 8.28 -4.81 -11.39
N GLU A 194 9.13 -4.83 -12.43
CA GLU A 194 9.73 -3.62 -13.01
C GLU A 194 9.24 -3.31 -14.44
N ALA A 195 9.04 -4.34 -15.26
CA ALA A 195 8.60 -4.27 -16.67
C ALA A 195 8.21 -5.67 -17.16
N PRO A 196 7.49 -5.81 -18.29
CA PRO A 196 6.97 -7.11 -18.71
C PRO A 196 8.07 -8.01 -19.30
N PHE A 197 7.77 -9.29 -19.32
CA PHE A 197 8.49 -10.30 -20.06
C PHE A 197 7.73 -10.69 -21.32
N PHE A 198 8.48 -11.04 -22.37
CA PHE A 198 7.92 -11.52 -23.64
C PHE A 198 8.46 -12.90 -23.96
N THR A 199 7.60 -13.79 -24.43
CA THR A 199 8.01 -15.15 -24.79
C THR A 199 8.87 -15.11 -26.04
N VAL A 200 9.99 -15.84 -25.99
CA VAL A 200 10.93 -15.99 -27.10
C VAL A 200 10.74 -17.38 -27.70
N TYR A 201 10.44 -17.46 -28.99
CA TYR A 201 10.24 -18.70 -29.73
C TYR A 201 11.45 -19.05 -30.62
N ARG A 202 11.58 -20.35 -30.91
CA ARG A 202 12.64 -20.86 -31.81
C ARG A 202 12.40 -20.46 -33.28
N ALA A 203 11.16 -20.24 -33.68
CA ALA A 203 10.72 -19.90 -35.03
C ALA A 203 9.47 -18.99 -35.01
N GLU A 204 9.08 -18.47 -36.17
CA GLU A 204 7.98 -17.49 -36.35
C GLU A 204 6.57 -18.09 -36.17
N ASP A 205 6.46 -19.40 -36.05
CA ASP A 205 5.21 -20.15 -35.89
C ASP A 205 4.70 -20.22 -34.45
N GLU A 206 5.49 -19.72 -33.49
CA GLU A 206 5.12 -19.60 -32.06
C GLU A 206 4.74 -20.94 -31.39
N GLU A 207 5.21 -22.07 -31.95
CA GLU A 207 4.90 -23.42 -31.42
C GLU A 207 5.92 -23.90 -30.37
N ASP A 208 7.16 -23.41 -30.43
CA ASP A 208 8.30 -23.92 -29.66
C ASP A 208 8.99 -22.83 -28.83
N ALA A 209 8.53 -22.66 -27.59
CA ALA A 209 9.13 -21.71 -26.65
C ALA A 209 10.62 -22.03 -26.37
N TYR A 210 11.45 -21.00 -26.45
CA TYR A 210 12.88 -21.02 -26.15
C TYR A 210 13.19 -20.46 -24.76
N GLY A 211 12.51 -19.39 -24.35
CA GLY A 211 12.72 -18.70 -23.07
C GLY A 211 11.98 -17.36 -23.04
N TYR A 212 12.48 -16.39 -22.27
CA TYR A 212 11.83 -15.09 -22.10
C TYR A 212 12.80 -13.92 -22.36
N PHE A 213 12.26 -12.81 -22.83
CA PHE A 213 12.93 -11.52 -23.00
C PHE A 213 12.46 -10.55 -21.92
N CYS A 214 13.40 -9.99 -21.16
CA CYS A 214 13.11 -8.99 -20.14
C CYS A 214 13.10 -7.59 -20.75
N SER A 215 11.94 -6.94 -20.80
CA SER A 215 11.81 -5.60 -21.37
C SER A 215 12.30 -4.47 -20.45
N GLN A 216 12.74 -4.79 -19.22
CA GLN A 216 13.39 -3.82 -18.34
C GLN A 216 14.82 -3.50 -18.83
N CYS A 217 15.54 -4.52 -19.31
CA CYS A 217 16.97 -4.37 -19.66
C CYS A 217 17.37 -4.93 -21.03
N GLY A 218 16.43 -5.55 -21.75
CA GLY A 218 16.66 -6.14 -23.07
C GLY A 218 17.42 -7.47 -23.06
N SER A 219 17.46 -8.18 -21.93
CA SER A 219 18.20 -9.43 -21.78
C SER A 219 17.30 -10.65 -21.96
N THR A 220 17.85 -11.73 -22.55
CA THR A 220 17.23 -13.06 -22.57
C THR A 220 17.74 -13.98 -21.46
N ASN A 221 18.52 -13.45 -20.51
CA ASN A 221 19.00 -14.20 -19.34
C ASN A 221 17.89 -14.25 -18.27
N VAL A 222 16.80 -14.92 -18.60
CA VAL A 222 15.63 -15.09 -17.74
C VAL A 222 15.52 -16.55 -17.34
N SER A 223 15.49 -16.80 -16.03
CA SER A 223 15.21 -18.13 -15.49
C SER A 223 13.72 -18.25 -15.28
N ALA A 224 13.14 -19.37 -15.70
CA ALA A 224 11.77 -19.76 -15.38
C ALA A 224 11.82 -20.99 -14.49
N ASP A 225 11.03 -21.02 -13.42
CA ASP A 225 10.82 -22.23 -12.63
C ASP A 225 9.51 -22.94 -12.96
N GLY A 226 9.33 -24.15 -12.45
CA GLY A 226 8.19 -25.01 -12.78
C GLY A 226 6.83 -24.52 -12.26
N GLN A 227 6.78 -23.33 -11.67
CA GLN A 227 5.57 -22.64 -11.25
C GLN A 227 5.40 -21.31 -12.01
N ASP A 228 5.98 -21.19 -13.20
CA ASP A 228 5.85 -20.01 -14.08
C ASP A 228 6.43 -18.69 -13.53
N ARG A 229 7.11 -18.71 -12.37
CA ARG A 229 7.88 -17.54 -11.88
C ARG A 229 9.09 -17.29 -12.78
N LEU A 230 9.26 -16.01 -13.13
CA LEU A 230 10.37 -15.52 -13.95
C LEU A 230 11.33 -14.67 -13.10
N GLU A 231 12.62 -14.80 -13.35
CA GLU A 231 13.65 -13.91 -12.78
C GLU A 231 14.67 -13.54 -13.85
N CYS A 232 14.86 -12.24 -14.08
CA CYS A 232 15.93 -11.74 -14.92
C CYS A 232 17.25 -11.74 -14.16
N GLY A 233 18.17 -12.64 -14.52
CA GLY A 233 19.50 -12.72 -13.91
C GLY A 233 20.42 -11.54 -14.25
N ASN A 234 19.96 -10.54 -15.02
CA ASN A 234 20.72 -9.33 -15.35
C ASN A 234 20.30 -8.10 -14.55
N CYS A 235 19.00 -7.89 -14.34
CA CYS A 235 18.48 -6.68 -13.66
C CYS A 235 17.65 -6.96 -12.41
N GLY A 236 17.36 -8.23 -12.10
CA GLY A 236 16.58 -8.61 -10.92
C GLY A 236 15.06 -8.43 -11.07
N ASN A 237 14.55 -8.02 -12.23
CA ASN A 237 13.11 -8.00 -12.51
C ASN A 237 12.53 -9.42 -12.33
N THR A 238 11.40 -9.54 -11.63
CA THR A 238 10.77 -10.83 -11.30
C THR A 238 9.29 -10.84 -11.68
N HIS A 239 8.74 -12.01 -11.96
CA HIS A 239 7.30 -12.26 -12.05
C HIS A 239 6.95 -13.33 -11.02
N LEU A 240 6.09 -13.03 -10.04
CA LEU A 240 5.66 -14.00 -9.04
C LEU A 240 4.33 -14.64 -9.47
N ALA A 241 4.25 -15.96 -9.33
CA ALA A 241 3.19 -16.80 -9.88
C ALA A 241 1.79 -16.66 -9.21
N ASP A 242 1.57 -15.63 -8.41
CA ASP A 242 0.30 -15.38 -7.70
C ASP A 242 -0.49 -14.21 -8.29
N GLU A 243 -0.05 -13.61 -9.39
CA GLU A 243 -0.86 -12.69 -10.21
C GLU A 243 -1.59 -13.47 -11.30
N TRP A 244 -2.48 -14.39 -10.89
CA TRP A 244 -3.44 -14.96 -11.83
C TRP A 244 -4.63 -14.01 -11.97
N ASP A 245 -4.87 -13.61 -13.22
CA ASP A 245 -6.05 -12.91 -13.74
C ASP A 245 -7.35 -13.22 -12.94
N ASP A 246 -7.95 -12.19 -12.35
CA ASP A 246 -9.33 -12.19 -11.86
C ASP A 246 -10.37 -12.27 -13.02
N ALA A 247 -9.95 -12.60 -14.25
CA ALA A 247 -10.83 -12.75 -15.40
C ALA A 247 -11.73 -14.02 -15.36
N TYR A 248 -11.75 -14.76 -14.24
CA TYR A 248 -12.52 -16.00 -14.08
C TYR A 248 -13.48 -16.04 -12.87
N LEU A 249 -13.88 -14.90 -12.29
CA LEU A 249 -14.98 -14.83 -11.32
C LEU A 249 -16.26 -14.20 -11.86
#